data_AF-A0A519EFU3-F1
#
_entry.id   AF-A0A519EFU3-F1
#
_cell.length_a   1.000
_cell.length_b   1.000
_cell.length_c   1.000
_cell.angle_alpha   90.00
_cell.angle_beta   90.00
_cell.angle_gamma   90.00
#
_symmetry.space_group_name_H-M   'P 1'
#
loop_
_entity.id
_entity.type
_entity.pdbx_description
1 polymer ?
#
loop_
_entity_poly.entity_id
_entity_poly.type
_entity_poly.pdbx_seq_one_letter_code
_entity_poly.pdbx_strand_id
1 'polypeptide(L)'
;MARPQKATIQNELGGTIGALILGGSRYLEKTDFVVRSIDAQIDKLQKVDALAASIHRGMLYHITGELDESLYWLDNARRLKADPHNEFDLMAAIVLSNLGYFSRAAQLLSKVADFFKLSNANLLLLTGSWSELSQLNERLDSSKDEEGVAAIAKAQRCCMTLKQIGVSEDQVKAMLDVAGEVMRSHRMLFLEDAPIVRETGDVVLYQLLVKADRREAIKMTDEVLMKMIQRDLDVPGLAFSFIAG
;
A
#
# COMPACT_ATOMS: atom_id res chain seq x y z
N MET A 1 -17.10 24.22 -31.29
CA MET A 1 -16.04 23.47 -30.58
C MET A 1 -16.65 22.86 -29.34
N ALA A 2 -16.82 21.54 -29.30
CA ALA A 2 -17.32 20.85 -28.11
C ALA A 2 -16.27 20.96 -27.01
N ARG A 3 -16.65 21.50 -25.84
CA ARG A 3 -15.79 21.52 -24.65
C ARG A 3 -15.47 20.06 -24.30
N PRO A 4 -14.22 19.67 -24.05
CA PRO A 4 -13.97 18.38 -23.43
C PRO A 4 -14.68 18.41 -22.06
N GLN A 5 -15.69 17.55 -21.93
CA GLN A 5 -16.58 17.53 -20.78
C GLN A 5 -15.73 17.07 -19.59
N LYS A 6 -15.58 17.92 -18.56
CA LYS A 6 -14.76 17.70 -17.35
C LYS A 6 -14.73 16.25 -16.84
N ALA A 7 -15.88 15.59 -16.82
CA ALA A 7 -16.03 14.19 -16.39
C ALA A 7 -15.24 13.19 -17.26
N THR A 8 -15.12 13.43 -18.56
CA THR A 8 -14.41 12.56 -19.51
C THR A 8 -12.90 12.55 -19.22
N ILE A 9 -12.26 13.72 -19.08
CA ILE A 9 -10.82 13.81 -18.78
C ILE A 9 -10.51 13.16 -17.42
N GLN A 10 -11.33 13.44 -16.41
CA GLN A 10 -11.14 12.86 -15.07
C GLN A 10 -11.26 11.34 -15.09
N ASN A 11 -12.27 10.78 -15.77
CA ASN A 11 -12.47 9.34 -15.84
C ASN A 11 -11.34 8.65 -16.62
N GLU A 12 -10.90 9.24 -17.73
CA GLU A 12 -9.78 8.72 -18.52
C GLU A 12 -8.47 8.73 -17.72
N LEU A 13 -8.18 9.84 -17.01
CA LEU A 13 -7.02 9.94 -16.13
C LEU A 13 -7.07 8.93 -14.99
N GLY A 14 -8.21 8.83 -14.31
CA GLY A 14 -8.42 7.88 -13.20
C GLY A 14 -8.24 6.43 -13.65
N GLY A 15 -8.87 6.05 -14.77
CA GLY A 15 -8.74 4.71 -15.34
C GLY A 15 -7.30 4.38 -15.77
N THR A 16 -6.63 5.34 -16.43
CA THR A 16 -5.25 5.13 -16.91
C THR A 16 -4.27 5.00 -15.74
N ILE A 17 -4.30 5.92 -14.78
CA ILE A 17 -3.39 5.88 -13.63
C ILE A 17 -3.68 4.66 -12.75
N GLY A 18 -4.96 4.35 -12.50
CA GLY A 18 -5.35 3.15 -11.77
C GLY A 18 -4.79 1.88 -12.44
N ALA A 19 -4.95 1.73 -13.75
CA ALA A 19 -4.39 0.59 -14.48
C ALA A 19 -2.87 0.52 -14.41
N LEU A 20 -2.16 1.66 -14.36
CA LEU A 20 -0.71 1.70 -14.20
C LEU A 20 -0.26 1.32 -12.78
N ILE A 21 -1.00 1.73 -11.74
CA ILE A 21 -0.74 1.31 -10.36
C ILE A 21 -0.96 -0.20 -10.21
N LEU A 22 -2.09 -0.70 -10.70
CA LEU A 22 -2.48 -2.11 -10.56
C LEU A 22 -1.65 -3.05 -11.45
N GLY A 23 -1.30 -2.59 -12.65
CA GLY A 23 -0.56 -3.39 -13.63
C GLY A 23 0.96 -3.25 -13.53
N GLY A 24 1.46 -2.16 -12.92
CA GLY A 24 2.87 -1.80 -12.88
C GLY A 24 3.64 -2.53 -11.79
N SER A 25 4.79 -3.12 -12.15
CA SER A 25 5.70 -3.71 -11.16
C SER A 25 6.72 -2.71 -10.60
N ARG A 26 6.99 -1.64 -11.36
CA ARG A 26 8.05 -0.68 -11.06
C ARG A 26 7.62 0.75 -11.30
N TYR A 27 8.36 1.68 -10.69
CA TYR A 27 8.21 3.10 -10.93
C TYR A 27 8.44 3.42 -12.40
N LEU A 28 7.56 4.25 -12.95
CA LEU A 28 7.75 4.84 -14.27
C LEU A 28 8.76 5.97 -14.19
N GLU A 29 9.44 6.23 -15.30
CA GLU A 29 10.34 7.37 -15.40
C GLU A 29 9.56 8.61 -15.85
N LYS A 30 9.96 9.79 -15.35
CA LYS A 30 9.36 11.07 -15.77
C LYS A 30 9.50 11.33 -17.28
N THR A 31 10.47 10.69 -17.92
CA THR A 31 10.70 10.78 -19.37
C THR A 31 9.77 9.89 -20.19
N ASP A 32 9.09 8.94 -19.56
CA ASP A 32 8.19 8.03 -20.25
C ASP A 32 7.06 8.80 -20.93
N PHE A 33 6.74 8.41 -22.15
CA PHE A 33 5.70 9.09 -22.94
C PHE A 33 4.36 9.10 -22.20
N VAL A 34 4.01 7.98 -21.56
CA VAL A 34 2.77 7.85 -20.79
C VAL A 34 2.71 8.83 -19.62
N VAL A 35 3.80 8.99 -18.88
CA VAL A 35 3.89 9.92 -17.74
C VAL A 35 3.74 11.36 -18.22
N ARG A 36 4.46 11.77 -19.27
CA ARG A 36 4.34 13.11 -19.87
C ARG A 36 2.95 13.40 -20.43
N SER A 37 2.31 12.38 -21.02
CA SER A 37 0.95 12.50 -21.56
C SER A 37 -0.08 12.72 -20.44
N ILE A 38 0.04 11.96 -19.33
CA ILE A 38 -0.80 12.13 -18.14
C ILE A 38 -0.59 13.52 -17.54
N ASP A 39 0.66 13.95 -17.36
CA ASP A 39 1.01 15.25 -16.81
C ASP A 39 0.38 16.42 -17.59
N ALA A 40 0.48 16.39 -18.93
CA ALA A 40 -0.14 17.38 -19.80
C ALA A 40 -1.68 17.37 -19.77
N GLN A 41 -2.31 16.22 -19.48
CA GLN A 41 -3.75 16.12 -19.28
C GLN A 41 -4.19 16.67 -17.92
N ILE A 42 -3.39 16.44 -16.87
CA ILE A 42 -3.64 17.02 -15.54
C ILE A 42 -3.55 18.55 -15.61
N ASP A 43 -2.60 19.12 -16.36
CA ASP A 43 -2.52 20.58 -16.60
C ASP A 43 -3.78 21.16 -17.24
N LYS A 44 -4.42 20.41 -18.15
CA LYS A 44 -5.70 20.81 -18.75
C LYS A 44 -6.83 20.70 -17.73
N LEU A 45 -6.87 19.63 -16.95
CA LEU A 45 -7.86 19.42 -15.91
C LEU A 45 -7.80 20.51 -14.83
N GLN A 46 -6.60 20.93 -14.43
CA GLN A 46 -6.39 21.94 -13.40
C GLN A 46 -7.08 23.27 -13.70
N LYS A 47 -7.24 23.62 -14.98
CA LYS A 47 -7.95 24.84 -15.43
C LYS A 47 -9.45 24.80 -15.20
N VAL A 48 -10.03 23.63 -14.99
CA VAL A 48 -11.49 23.42 -14.88
C VAL A 48 -11.91 22.66 -13.61
N ASP A 49 -10.99 21.93 -12.98
CA ASP A 49 -11.16 21.25 -11.71
C ASP A 49 -9.81 21.09 -11.00
N ALA A 50 -9.50 22.04 -10.10
CA ALA A 50 -8.28 22.03 -9.31
C ALA A 50 -8.21 20.87 -8.30
N LEU A 51 -9.36 20.41 -7.79
CA LEU A 51 -9.41 19.31 -6.83
C LEU A 51 -9.02 18.00 -7.52
N ALA A 52 -9.71 17.66 -8.61
CA ALA A 52 -9.44 16.44 -9.36
C ALA A 52 -8.01 16.44 -9.93
N ALA A 53 -7.54 17.59 -10.43
CA ALA A 53 -6.17 17.73 -10.89
C ALA A 53 -5.14 17.49 -9.77
N SER A 54 -5.39 17.97 -8.55
CA SER A 54 -4.51 17.73 -7.41
C SER A 54 -4.44 16.26 -7.04
N ILE A 55 -5.58 15.57 -7.02
CA ILE A 55 -5.64 14.12 -6.78
C ILE A 55 -4.82 13.36 -7.84
N HIS A 56 -5.07 13.63 -9.13
CA HIS A 56 -4.36 12.93 -10.21
C HIS A 56 -2.87 13.27 -10.26
N ARG A 57 -2.47 14.49 -9.87
CA ARG A 57 -1.04 14.84 -9.74
C ARG A 57 -0.38 14.05 -8.63
N GLY A 58 -1.05 13.91 -7.49
CA GLY A 58 -0.59 13.02 -6.41
C GLY A 58 -0.39 11.59 -6.92
N MET A 59 -1.38 11.04 -7.63
CA MET A 59 -1.29 9.68 -8.18
C MET A 59 -0.24 9.53 -9.29
N LEU A 60 0.05 10.58 -10.06
CA LEU A 60 1.17 10.59 -11.02
C LEU A 60 2.52 10.44 -10.30
N TYR A 61 2.71 11.17 -9.19
CA TYR A 61 3.94 11.07 -8.41
C TYR A 61 4.06 9.74 -7.67
N HIS A 62 2.93 9.15 -7.26
CA HIS A 62 2.88 7.78 -6.75
C HIS A 62 3.44 6.77 -7.76
N ILE A 63 2.99 6.78 -9.02
CA ILE A 63 3.50 5.83 -10.04
C ILE A 63 4.96 6.09 -10.46
N THR A 64 5.50 7.28 -10.18
CA THR A 64 6.93 7.59 -10.41
C THR A 64 7.80 7.42 -9.16
N GLY A 65 7.24 6.98 -8.03
CA GLY A 65 8.00 6.76 -6.79
C GLY A 65 8.36 8.02 -6.00
N GLU A 66 7.76 9.16 -6.32
CA GLU A 66 8.07 10.48 -5.76
C GLU A 66 7.17 10.76 -4.55
N LEU A 67 7.52 10.17 -3.40
CA LEU A 67 6.66 10.18 -2.21
C LEU A 67 6.28 11.60 -1.76
N ASP A 68 7.26 12.48 -1.59
CA ASP A 68 7.01 13.81 -0.99
C ASP A 68 6.10 14.66 -1.88
N GLU A 69 6.33 14.62 -3.19
CA GLU A 69 5.47 15.29 -4.18
C GLU A 69 4.06 14.69 -4.19
N SER A 70 3.94 13.35 -4.13
CA SER A 70 2.63 12.70 -4.04
C SER A 70 1.85 13.17 -2.81
N LEU A 71 2.49 13.21 -1.64
CA LEU A 71 1.85 13.63 -0.40
C LEU A 71 1.51 15.13 -0.40
N TYR A 72 2.38 15.96 -0.97
CA TYR A 72 2.13 17.39 -1.13
C TYR A 72 0.84 17.64 -1.93
N TRP A 73 0.66 16.95 -3.05
CA TRP A 73 -0.52 17.12 -3.89
C TRP A 73 -1.81 16.56 -3.28
N LEU A 74 -1.72 15.46 -2.51
CA LEU A 74 -2.87 14.96 -1.74
C LEU A 74 -3.27 15.92 -0.62
N ASP A 75 -2.30 16.52 0.06
CA ASP A 75 -2.57 17.55 1.06
C ASP A 75 -3.17 18.82 0.42
N ASN A 76 -2.71 19.19 -0.78
CA ASN A 76 -3.34 20.26 -1.55
C ASN A 76 -4.80 19.94 -1.89
N ALA A 77 -5.11 18.70 -2.30
CA ALA A 77 -6.49 18.27 -2.55
C ALA A 77 -7.36 18.36 -1.27
N ARG A 78 -6.82 17.95 -0.12
CA ARG A 78 -7.48 18.07 1.19
C ARG A 78 -7.84 19.52 1.54
N ARG A 79 -6.97 20.49 1.22
CA ARG A 79 -7.27 21.92 1.44
C ARG A 79 -8.39 22.46 0.55
N LEU A 80 -8.64 21.82 -0.60
CA LEU A 80 -9.65 22.26 -1.57
C LEU A 80 -11.06 21.70 -1.27
N LYS A 81 -11.20 20.66 -0.44
CA LYS A 81 -12.48 20.04 -0.13
C LYS A 81 -12.50 19.49 1.30
N ALA A 82 -13.56 19.79 2.04
CA ALA A 82 -13.81 19.16 3.33
C ALA A 82 -13.89 17.63 3.18
N ASP A 83 -13.22 16.93 4.08
CA ASP A 83 -13.03 15.47 4.00
C ASP A 83 -13.51 14.80 5.30
N PRO A 84 -14.83 14.69 5.51
CA PRO A 84 -15.39 14.17 6.77
C PRO A 84 -15.09 12.69 7.00
N HIS A 85 -14.64 11.97 5.97
CA HIS A 85 -14.31 10.54 6.02
C HIS A 85 -12.82 10.26 5.88
N ASN A 86 -11.98 11.30 5.92
CA ASN A 86 -10.53 11.19 5.80
C ASN A 86 -10.09 10.38 4.56
N GLU A 87 -10.80 10.52 3.43
CA GLU A 87 -10.48 9.90 2.15
C GLU A 87 -9.03 10.21 1.71
N PHE A 88 -8.54 11.42 1.96
CA PHE A 88 -7.17 11.81 1.63
C PHE A 88 -6.12 11.14 2.53
N ASP A 89 -6.44 10.83 3.78
CA ASP A 89 -5.55 10.06 4.66
C ASP A 89 -5.47 8.60 4.19
N LEU A 90 -6.60 8.01 3.79
CA LEU A 90 -6.62 6.68 3.19
C LEU A 90 -5.81 6.63 1.88
N MET A 91 -5.98 7.61 0.99
CA MET A 91 -5.18 7.70 -0.24
C MET A 91 -3.69 7.83 0.08
N ALA A 92 -3.31 8.67 1.04
CA ALA A 92 -1.93 8.82 1.47
C ALA A 92 -1.37 7.51 2.07
N ALA A 93 -2.17 6.77 2.84
CA ALA A 93 -1.79 5.47 3.38
C ALA A 93 -1.56 4.42 2.27
N ILE A 94 -2.38 4.43 1.22
CA ILE A 94 -2.19 3.56 0.04
C ILE A 94 -0.87 3.91 -0.67
N VAL A 95 -0.61 5.20 -0.94
CA VAL A 95 0.66 5.64 -1.53
C VAL A 95 1.85 5.20 -0.69
N LEU A 96 1.80 5.42 0.63
CA LEU A 96 2.86 5.02 1.54
C LEU A 96 3.08 3.51 1.51
N SER A 97 2.01 2.72 1.53
CA SER A 97 2.10 1.25 1.47
C SER A 97 2.72 0.77 0.16
N ASN A 98 2.29 1.34 -0.97
CA ASN A 98 2.81 0.99 -2.28
C ASN A 98 4.28 1.38 -2.48
N LEU A 99 4.73 2.45 -1.80
CA LEU A 99 6.12 2.88 -1.79
C LEU A 99 6.94 2.27 -0.63
N GLY A 100 6.36 1.31 0.10
CA GLY A 100 7.05 0.54 1.14
C GLY A 100 7.31 1.29 2.45
N TYR A 101 6.58 2.35 2.75
CA TYR A 101 6.63 3.09 4.02
C TYR A 101 5.54 2.60 4.97
N PHE A 102 5.63 1.32 5.35
CA PHE A 102 4.54 0.59 5.98
C PHE A 102 4.21 1.09 7.39
N SER A 103 5.21 1.44 8.22
CA SER A 103 4.94 1.98 9.55
C SER A 103 4.20 3.34 9.49
N ARG A 104 4.61 4.20 8.55
CA ARG A 104 3.95 5.50 8.32
C ARG A 104 2.55 5.33 7.73
N ALA A 105 2.37 4.33 6.86
CA ALA A 105 1.04 3.95 6.37
C ALA A 105 0.14 3.49 7.51
N ALA A 106 0.61 2.59 8.38
CA ALA A 106 -0.11 2.10 9.55
C ALA A 106 -0.58 3.25 10.47
N GLN A 107 0.27 4.26 10.69
CA GLN A 107 -0.09 5.45 11.47
C GLN A 107 -1.21 6.30 10.85
N LEU A 108 -1.35 6.31 9.52
CA LEU A 108 -2.48 6.96 8.86
C LEU A 108 -3.71 6.08 8.88
N LEU A 109 -3.55 4.76 8.71
CA LEU A 109 -4.64 3.80 8.74
C LEU A 109 -5.37 3.79 10.08
N SER A 110 -4.65 3.90 11.20
CA SER A 110 -5.27 3.98 12.52
C SER A 110 -6.20 5.18 12.69
N LYS A 111 -5.96 6.29 11.97
CA LYS A 111 -6.82 7.50 12.01
C LYS A 111 -8.11 7.36 11.23
N VAL A 112 -8.18 6.37 10.33
CA VAL A 112 -9.32 6.14 9.44
C VAL A 112 -9.98 4.78 9.68
N ALA A 113 -9.57 4.09 10.74
CA ALA A 113 -9.99 2.72 11.03
C ALA A 113 -11.51 2.57 11.18
N ASP A 114 -12.18 3.59 11.69
CA ASP A 114 -13.63 3.61 11.85
C ASP A 114 -14.39 3.47 10.53
N PHE A 115 -13.78 3.86 9.41
CA PHE A 115 -14.40 3.86 8.09
C PHE A 115 -14.01 2.64 7.23
N PHE A 116 -13.18 1.72 7.76
CA PHE A 116 -12.75 0.56 6.99
C PHE A 116 -13.88 -0.39 6.61
N LYS A 117 -13.75 -0.91 5.40
CA LYS A 117 -14.55 -1.99 4.86
C LYS A 117 -13.65 -3.22 4.72
N LEU A 118 -14.26 -4.36 4.42
CA LEU A 118 -13.54 -5.61 4.17
C LEU A 118 -12.45 -5.47 3.09
N SER A 119 -12.69 -4.65 2.06
CA SER A 119 -11.68 -4.35 1.02
C SER A 119 -10.40 -3.69 1.54
N ASN A 120 -10.40 -3.13 2.75
CA ASN A 120 -9.22 -2.55 3.39
C ASN A 120 -8.39 -3.58 4.18
N ALA A 121 -8.87 -4.82 4.34
CA ALA A 121 -8.17 -5.84 5.13
C ALA A 121 -6.76 -6.15 4.59
N ASN A 122 -6.59 -6.20 3.27
CA ASN A 122 -5.28 -6.41 2.64
C ASN A 122 -4.29 -5.32 3.00
N LEU A 123 -4.76 -4.06 3.03
CA LEU A 123 -3.94 -2.90 3.38
C LEU A 123 -3.51 -2.92 4.85
N LEU A 124 -4.41 -3.33 5.75
CA LEU A 124 -4.10 -3.52 7.16
C LEU A 124 -3.08 -4.65 7.39
N LEU A 125 -3.27 -5.77 6.68
CA LEU A 125 -2.34 -6.89 6.69
C LEU A 125 -0.94 -6.48 6.24
N LEU A 126 -0.87 -5.82 5.08
CA LEU A 126 0.35 -5.33 4.44
C LEU A 126 1.17 -4.40 5.33
N THR A 127 0.49 -3.55 6.09
CA THR A 127 1.14 -2.54 6.93
C THR A 127 1.45 -3.03 8.33
N GLY A 128 1.12 -4.29 8.65
CA GLY A 128 1.30 -4.82 9.99
C GLY A 128 0.30 -4.25 11.01
N SER A 129 -0.81 -3.63 10.57
CA SER A 129 -1.84 -3.00 11.41
C SER A 129 -2.85 -4.02 11.95
N TRP A 130 -2.39 -4.89 12.84
CA TRP A 130 -3.11 -6.09 13.27
C TRP A 130 -4.19 -5.79 14.30
N SER A 131 -3.94 -4.77 15.12
CA SER A 131 -4.93 -4.23 16.05
C SER A 131 -6.14 -3.68 15.30
N GLU A 132 -5.93 -2.86 14.26
CA GLU A 132 -7.02 -2.35 13.41
C GLU A 132 -7.70 -3.46 12.61
N LEU A 133 -6.94 -4.45 12.12
CA LEU A 133 -7.51 -5.63 11.45
C LEU A 133 -8.46 -6.41 12.37
N SER A 134 -8.13 -6.48 13.67
CA SER A 134 -8.98 -7.16 14.64
C SER A 134 -10.27 -6.40 14.93
N GLN A 135 -10.18 -5.09 15.09
CA GLN A 135 -11.36 -4.23 15.23
C GLN A 135 -12.24 -4.24 13.99
N LEU A 136 -11.66 -4.37 12.80
CA LEU A 136 -12.41 -4.58 11.57
C LEU A 136 -13.19 -5.89 11.64
N ASN A 137 -12.54 -7.00 12.00
CA ASN A 137 -13.19 -8.32 12.10
C ASN A 137 -14.39 -8.32 13.05
N GLU A 138 -14.26 -7.68 14.21
CA GLU A 138 -15.34 -7.58 15.22
C GLU A 138 -16.57 -6.81 14.72
N ARG A 139 -16.37 -5.88 13.78
CA ARG A 139 -17.45 -5.07 13.19
C ARG A 139 -18.07 -5.68 11.94
N LEU A 140 -17.40 -6.66 11.32
CA LEU A 140 -17.89 -7.30 10.11
C LEU A 140 -19.04 -8.25 10.43
N ASP A 141 -20.12 -8.11 9.66
CA ASP A 141 -21.23 -9.04 9.68
C ASP A 141 -20.87 -10.26 8.82
N SER A 142 -20.52 -11.37 9.48
CA SER A 142 -20.06 -12.60 8.83
C SER A 142 -21.09 -13.24 7.89
N SER A 143 -22.35 -12.81 7.93
CA SER A 143 -23.39 -13.29 7.01
C SER A 143 -23.27 -12.74 5.59
N LYS A 144 -22.43 -11.71 5.37
CA LYS A 144 -22.32 -11.00 4.08
C LYS A 144 -21.12 -11.40 3.22
N ASP A 145 -20.05 -11.91 3.84
CA ASP A 145 -18.83 -12.34 3.14
C ASP A 145 -18.03 -13.30 4.03
N GLU A 146 -18.38 -14.59 3.96
CA GLU A 146 -17.78 -15.63 4.81
C GLU A 146 -16.29 -15.86 4.49
N GLU A 147 -15.92 -15.78 3.21
CA GLU A 147 -14.55 -16.05 2.75
C GLU A 147 -13.58 -14.94 3.19
N GLY A 148 -13.97 -13.68 3.01
CA GLY A 148 -13.15 -12.55 3.47
C GLY A 148 -12.99 -12.52 4.99
N VAL A 149 -14.05 -12.84 5.75
CA VAL A 149 -13.98 -12.96 7.21
C VAL A 149 -13.06 -14.12 7.63
N ALA A 150 -13.08 -15.25 6.93
CA ALA A 150 -12.18 -16.37 7.22
C ALA A 150 -10.70 -16.02 6.97
N ALA A 151 -10.40 -15.25 5.93
CA ALA A 151 -9.05 -14.77 5.64
C ALA A 151 -8.53 -13.83 6.73
N ILE A 152 -9.37 -12.89 7.20
CA ILE A 152 -9.05 -12.02 8.34
C ILE A 152 -8.81 -12.84 9.61
N ALA A 153 -9.70 -13.80 9.92
CA ALA A 153 -9.55 -14.64 11.09
C ALA A 153 -8.24 -15.46 11.07
N LYS A 154 -7.78 -15.88 9.89
CA LYS A 154 -6.48 -16.52 9.74
C LYS A 154 -5.33 -15.58 10.07
N ALA A 155 -5.36 -14.36 9.54
CA ALA A 155 -4.36 -13.33 9.85
C ALA A 155 -4.31 -13.01 11.36
N GLN A 156 -5.47 -12.95 12.02
CA GLN A 156 -5.55 -12.74 13.47
C GLN A 156 -4.90 -13.87 14.27
N ARG A 157 -5.01 -15.13 13.83
CA ARG A 157 -4.30 -16.23 14.48
C ARG A 157 -2.79 -16.05 14.39
N CYS A 158 -2.28 -15.66 13.23
CA CYS A 158 -0.84 -15.40 13.06
C CYS A 158 -0.36 -14.27 13.98
N CYS A 159 -1.21 -13.24 14.17
CA CYS A 159 -0.97 -12.18 15.15
C CYS A 159 -0.90 -12.70 16.58
N MET A 160 -1.83 -13.57 16.99
CA MET A 160 -1.80 -14.17 18.32
C MET A 160 -0.55 -15.02 18.53
N THR A 161 -0.14 -15.80 17.53
CA THR A 161 1.07 -16.63 17.59
C THR A 161 2.32 -15.76 17.77
N LEU A 162 2.49 -14.69 16.97
CA LEU A 162 3.59 -13.74 17.17
C LEU A 162 3.58 -13.10 18.56
N LYS A 163 2.42 -12.71 19.06
CA LYS A 163 2.30 -12.13 20.40
C LYS A 163 2.69 -13.13 21.50
N GLN A 164 2.35 -14.40 21.35
CA GLN A 164 2.70 -15.46 22.31
C GLN A 164 4.21 -15.70 22.40
N ILE A 165 4.92 -15.56 21.27
CA ILE A 165 6.39 -15.68 21.22
C ILE A 165 7.11 -14.35 21.48
N GLY A 166 6.38 -13.30 21.88
CA GLY A 166 6.95 -12.02 22.29
C GLY A 166 7.28 -11.05 21.15
N VAL A 167 6.80 -11.31 19.93
CA VAL A 167 6.96 -10.38 18.80
C VAL A 167 5.82 -9.36 18.81
N SER A 168 6.20 -8.08 18.93
CA SER A 168 5.28 -6.95 18.95
C SER A 168 4.89 -6.48 17.54
N GLU A 169 3.76 -5.78 17.43
CA GLU A 169 3.30 -5.17 16.19
C GLU A 169 4.30 -4.14 15.64
N ASP A 170 4.98 -3.40 16.53
CA ASP A 170 6.01 -2.43 16.14
C ASP A 170 7.26 -3.10 15.55
N GLN A 171 7.64 -4.27 16.06
CA GLN A 171 8.72 -5.07 15.45
C GLN A 171 8.33 -5.54 14.05
N VAL A 172 7.09 -6.01 13.85
CA VAL A 172 6.59 -6.40 12.53
C VAL A 172 6.63 -5.20 11.57
N LYS A 173 6.17 -4.03 11.99
CA LYS A 173 6.21 -2.79 11.18
C LYS A 173 7.65 -2.38 10.84
N ALA A 174 8.56 -2.45 11.79
CA ALA A 174 9.98 -2.16 11.55
C ALA A 174 10.58 -3.12 10.52
N MET A 175 10.27 -4.42 10.61
CA MET A 175 10.65 -5.44 9.64
C MET A 175 10.07 -5.15 8.24
N LEU A 176 8.80 -4.78 8.17
CA LEU A 176 8.15 -4.39 6.91
C LEU A 176 8.81 -3.16 6.30
N ASP A 177 9.18 -2.15 7.09
CA ASP A 177 9.91 -0.98 6.56
C ASP A 177 11.27 -1.35 5.95
N VAL A 178 11.97 -2.36 6.50
CA VAL A 178 13.18 -2.92 5.86
C VAL A 178 12.84 -3.54 4.51
N ALA A 179 11.75 -4.32 4.44
CA ALA A 179 11.28 -4.88 3.17
C ALA A 179 10.94 -3.76 2.17
N GLY A 180 10.24 -2.72 2.61
CA GLY A 180 9.92 -1.56 1.80
C GLY A 180 11.16 -0.80 1.32
N GLU A 181 12.23 -0.72 2.12
CA GLU A 181 13.51 -0.17 1.69
C GLU A 181 14.13 -0.97 0.53
N VAL A 182 14.09 -2.30 0.62
CA VAL A 182 14.51 -3.18 -0.48
C VAL A 182 13.62 -2.97 -1.70
N MET A 183 12.29 -2.91 -1.55
CA MET A 183 11.42 -2.62 -2.68
C MET A 183 11.75 -1.29 -3.36
N ARG A 184 12.01 -0.23 -2.58
CA ARG A 184 12.43 1.08 -3.10
C ARG A 184 13.76 1.03 -3.85
N SER A 185 14.76 0.29 -3.36
CA SER A 185 16.05 0.17 -4.06
C SER A 185 15.93 -0.55 -5.40
N HIS A 186 14.93 -1.44 -5.53
CA HIS A 186 14.57 -2.10 -6.79
C HIS A 186 13.49 -1.35 -7.59
N ARG A 187 13.11 -0.14 -7.15
CA ARG A 187 12.06 0.71 -7.73
C ARG A 187 10.73 0.00 -7.91
N MET A 188 10.37 -0.89 -6.99
CA MET A 188 9.13 -1.67 -7.06
C MET A 188 7.97 -0.97 -6.37
N LEU A 189 6.79 -1.13 -6.97
CA LEU A 189 5.52 -0.84 -6.30
C LEU A 189 5.04 -2.11 -5.61
N PHE A 190 4.38 -1.96 -4.46
CA PHE A 190 3.54 -3.03 -3.95
C PHE A 190 2.28 -3.17 -4.83
N LEU A 191 1.90 -4.41 -5.12
CA LEU A 191 0.70 -4.74 -5.87
C LEU A 191 -0.43 -5.09 -4.89
N GLU A 192 -1.68 -4.83 -5.24
CA GLU A 192 -2.87 -5.03 -4.37
C GLU A 192 -3.04 -6.43 -3.75
N ASP A 193 -2.23 -7.41 -4.15
CA ASP A 193 -2.26 -8.75 -3.59
C ASP A 193 -1.93 -8.72 -2.10
N ALA A 194 -2.77 -9.37 -1.30
CA ALA A 194 -2.53 -9.50 0.13
C ALA A 194 -1.19 -10.22 0.38
N PRO A 195 -0.42 -9.81 1.42
CA PRO A 195 0.69 -10.62 1.87
C PRO A 195 0.21 -12.02 2.26
N ILE A 196 1.01 -13.05 1.99
CA ILE A 196 0.73 -14.39 2.47
C ILE A 196 1.25 -14.50 3.89
N VAL A 197 0.33 -14.58 4.85
CA VAL A 197 0.65 -14.81 6.26
C VAL A 197 0.16 -16.20 6.66
N ARG A 198 1.06 -17.05 7.18
CA ARG A 198 0.72 -18.41 7.62
C ARG A 198 1.56 -18.86 8.80
N GLU A 199 0.96 -19.64 9.68
CA GLU A 199 1.65 -20.33 10.77
C GLU A 199 2.21 -21.67 10.30
N THR A 200 3.35 -22.06 10.87
CA THR A 200 3.99 -23.37 10.70
C THR A 200 4.68 -23.72 12.02
N GLY A 201 3.94 -24.39 12.91
CA GLY A 201 4.36 -24.57 14.30
C GLY A 201 4.43 -23.22 15.01
N ASP A 202 5.54 -22.95 15.68
CA ASP A 202 5.80 -21.69 16.40
C ASP A 202 6.38 -20.58 15.49
N VAL A 203 6.35 -20.78 14.17
CA VAL A 203 6.86 -19.81 13.18
C VAL A 203 5.71 -19.24 12.38
N VAL A 204 5.64 -17.92 12.29
CA VAL A 204 4.80 -17.20 11.33
C VAL A 204 5.66 -16.84 10.13
N LEU A 205 5.24 -17.29 8.95
CA LEU A 205 5.82 -16.88 7.68
C LEU A 205 5.02 -15.72 7.12
N TYR A 206 5.71 -14.63 6.81
CA TYR A 206 5.18 -13.43 6.17
C TYR A 206 5.81 -13.28 4.79
N GLN A 207 5.01 -13.34 3.72
CA GLN A 207 5.50 -13.27 2.35
C GLN A 207 4.87 -12.12 1.58
N LEU A 208 5.70 -11.25 1.00
CA LEU A 208 5.25 -10.20 0.10
C LEU A 208 5.32 -10.69 -1.35
N LEU A 209 4.20 -10.58 -2.07
CA LEU A 209 4.18 -10.79 -3.52
C LEU A 209 4.81 -9.59 -4.22
N VAL A 210 5.74 -9.87 -5.13
CA VAL A 210 6.37 -8.86 -5.98
C VAL A 210 6.38 -9.36 -7.41
N LYS A 211 6.10 -8.45 -8.35
CA LYS A 211 6.12 -8.76 -9.79
C LYS A 211 7.53 -8.68 -10.34
N ALA A 212 8.30 -9.66 -9.92
CA ALA A 212 9.71 -9.89 -10.20
C ALA A 212 9.90 -11.33 -10.66
N ASP A 213 11.00 -11.63 -11.35
CA ASP A 213 11.32 -13.03 -11.59
C ASP A 213 11.77 -13.73 -10.30
N ARG A 214 11.79 -15.07 -10.31
CA ARG A 214 12.16 -15.86 -9.13
C ARG A 214 13.56 -15.53 -8.61
N ARG A 215 14.53 -15.22 -9.48
CA ARG A 215 15.90 -14.93 -9.05
C ARG A 215 15.97 -13.57 -8.37
N GLU A 216 15.27 -12.58 -8.90
CA GLU A 216 15.16 -11.26 -8.29
C GLU A 216 14.44 -11.33 -6.93
N ALA A 217 13.33 -12.05 -6.82
CA ALA A 217 12.62 -12.23 -5.55
C ALA A 217 13.49 -12.93 -4.48
N ILE A 218 14.29 -13.93 -4.87
CA ILE A 218 15.27 -14.57 -3.96
C ILE A 218 16.32 -13.55 -3.52
N LYS A 219 16.89 -12.78 -4.46
CA LYS A 219 17.89 -11.75 -4.15
C LYS A 219 17.33 -10.70 -3.19
N MET A 220 16.12 -10.23 -3.42
CA MET A 220 15.44 -9.28 -2.51
C MET A 220 15.22 -9.90 -1.13
N THR A 221 14.90 -11.21 -1.06
CA THR A 221 14.76 -11.95 0.19
C THR A 221 16.09 -12.01 0.96
N ASP A 222 17.19 -12.28 0.27
CA ASP A 222 18.52 -12.28 0.90
C ASP A 222 18.87 -10.86 1.40
N GLU A 223 18.63 -9.82 0.59
CA GLU A 223 18.89 -8.42 0.95
C GLU A 223 18.11 -7.98 2.20
N VAL A 224 16.82 -8.31 2.28
CA VAL A 224 15.99 -7.92 3.42
C VAL A 224 16.40 -8.66 4.69
N LEU A 225 16.69 -9.96 4.62
CA LEU A 225 17.14 -10.75 5.76
C LEU A 225 18.48 -10.22 6.31
N MET A 226 19.43 -9.92 5.42
CA MET A 226 20.71 -9.32 5.82
C MET A 226 20.53 -7.96 6.49
N LYS A 227 19.64 -7.10 5.98
CA LYS A 227 19.34 -5.81 6.60
C LYS A 227 18.61 -5.95 7.95
N MET A 228 17.74 -6.94 8.10
CA MET A 228 17.06 -7.23 9.37
C MET A 228 18.07 -7.65 10.44
N ILE A 229 18.98 -8.58 10.12
CA ILE A 229 20.06 -9.02 11.02
C ILE A 229 20.96 -7.84 11.41
N GLN A 230 21.34 -6.99 10.44
CA GLN A 230 22.17 -5.80 10.72
C GLN A 230 21.49 -4.78 11.64
N ARG A 231 20.16 -4.82 11.76
CA ARG A 231 19.35 -3.89 12.58
C ARG A 231 18.80 -4.54 13.84
N ASP A 232 19.21 -5.77 14.16
CA ASP A 232 18.70 -6.55 15.30
C ASP A 232 17.16 -6.71 15.24
N LEU A 233 16.65 -6.94 14.02
CA LEU A 233 15.22 -7.16 13.73
C LEU A 233 14.91 -8.61 13.36
N ASP A 234 15.90 -9.51 13.36
CA ASP A 234 15.71 -10.94 13.17
C ASP A 234 15.14 -11.58 14.44
N VAL A 235 13.82 -11.49 14.59
CA VAL A 235 13.13 -12.06 15.75
C VAL A 235 12.82 -13.56 15.54
N PRO A 236 13.07 -14.41 16.55
CA PRO A 236 12.68 -15.81 16.49
C PRO A 236 11.17 -15.98 16.23
N GLY A 237 10.83 -16.95 15.39
CA GLY A 237 9.44 -17.30 15.08
C GLY A 237 8.72 -16.35 14.11
N LEU A 238 9.41 -15.37 13.51
CA LEU A 238 8.93 -14.66 12.33
C LEU A 238 9.90 -14.87 11.17
N ALA A 239 9.43 -15.48 10.10
CA ALA A 239 10.16 -15.62 8.84
C ALA A 239 9.60 -14.65 7.80
N PHE A 240 10.48 -14.04 7.02
CA PHE A 240 10.11 -13.10 5.97
C PHE A 240 10.64 -13.54 4.61
N SER A 241 9.87 -13.33 3.53
CA SER A 241 10.35 -13.53 2.16
C SER A 241 9.61 -12.68 1.14
N PHE A 242 10.28 -12.42 0.01
CA PHE A 242 9.61 -11.98 -1.21
C PHE A 242 9.33 -13.20 -2.10
N ILE A 243 8.16 -13.22 -2.74
CA ILE A 243 7.77 -14.25 -3.70
C ILE A 243 7.40 -13.61 -5.04
N ALA A 244 7.80 -14.27 -6.12
CA ALA A 244 7.45 -13.84 -7.47
C ALA A 244 5.95 -14.06 -7.74
N GLY A 245 5.26 -13.03 -8.22
CA GLY A 245 3.86 -13.03 -8.66
C GLY A 245 3.67 -12.49 -10.07
#